data_AF-A0A7V4QRY9-F1
#
_entry.id   AF-A0A7V4QRY9-F1
#
_cell.length_a   1.000
_cell.length_b   1.000
_cell.length_c   1.000
_cell.angle_alpha   90.00
_cell.angle_beta   90.00
_cell.angle_gamma   90.00
#
_symmetry.space_group_name_H-M   'P 1'
#
loop_
_entity.id
_entity.type
_entity.pdbx_description
1 polymer ?
#
loop_
_entity_poly.entity_id
_entity_poly.type
_entity_poly.pdbx_seq_one_letter_code
_entity_poly.pdbx_strand_id
1 'polypeptide(L)'
;MINIIEINGNIFESKCQTLVNTVNCYGVMGKGLALEFKYRFPQMFKEYYQKCKVKFLKPGILHLWKSDEKWIINFPTKNHWKYPSKIEYIELGLKYFTENYTKWGVKSIAFPELGTNAGGLKWEDVKKIMYKYLEQLKNIEIEIYHYSPDSKDSLFEKFYKNVVQFELEDYKNNIGLNMKQSKKLMEYIKNVDISKNHSMLELQKLKGLRKNSIVKIYNFSKNFNEEKQQRLF
;
A
#
# COMPACT_ATOMS: atom_id res chain seq x y z
N MET A 1 6.85 -27.41 -1.43
CA MET A 1 5.66 -27.34 -0.55
C MET A 1 5.02 -25.98 -0.72
N ILE A 2 3.69 -25.90 -0.62
CA ILE A 2 2.95 -24.64 -0.65
C ILE A 2 2.99 -24.08 0.76
N ASN A 3 3.33 -22.80 0.89
CA ASN A 3 3.34 -22.12 2.18
C ASN A 3 2.45 -20.89 2.08
N ILE A 4 1.16 -21.07 2.39
CA ILE A 4 0.25 -19.95 2.65
C ILE A 4 0.39 -19.63 4.13
N ILE A 5 0.82 -18.41 4.45
CA ILE A 5 0.92 -17.94 5.83
C ILE A 5 -0.06 -16.78 6.02
N GLU A 6 -0.95 -16.88 7.02
CA GLU A 6 -1.78 -15.78 7.46
C GLU A 6 -1.02 -14.93 8.50
N ILE A 7 -0.98 -13.61 8.31
CA ILE A 7 -0.19 -12.67 9.11
C ILE A 7 -1.10 -11.51 9.56
N ASN A 8 -1.14 -11.26 10.86
CA ASN A 8 -1.71 -10.02 11.40
C ASN A 8 -0.64 -8.93 11.33
N GLY A 9 -0.80 -7.93 10.46
CA GLY A 9 0.23 -6.92 10.27
C GLY A 9 -0.02 -5.94 9.14
N ASN A 10 1.05 -5.27 8.74
CA ASN A 10 1.05 -4.33 7.63
C ASN A 10 1.65 -5.00 6.39
N ILE A 11 0.86 -5.13 5.31
CA ILE A 11 1.30 -5.76 4.05
C ILE A 11 2.55 -5.08 3.45
N PHE A 12 2.79 -3.81 3.75
CA PHE A 12 3.99 -3.11 3.27
C PHE A 12 5.29 -3.58 3.95
N GLU A 13 5.20 -4.33 5.05
CA GLU A 13 6.35 -4.96 5.72
C GLU A 13 6.73 -6.31 5.12
N SER A 14 5.85 -6.89 4.30
CA SER A 14 6.09 -8.16 3.61
C SER A 14 7.42 -8.15 2.85
N LYS A 15 8.14 -9.28 2.90
CA LYS A 15 9.35 -9.49 2.08
C LYS A 15 9.07 -10.13 0.73
N CYS A 16 7.80 -10.48 0.46
CA CYS A 16 7.40 -11.00 -0.85
C CYS A 16 7.79 -10.06 -1.98
N GLN A 17 8.19 -10.63 -3.12
CA GLN A 17 8.52 -9.87 -4.33
C GLN A 17 7.34 -9.00 -4.79
N THR A 18 6.12 -9.52 -4.66
CA THR A 18 4.90 -8.92 -5.18
C THR A 18 3.91 -8.59 -4.06
N LEU A 19 3.32 -7.40 -4.08
CA LEU A 19 2.19 -7.03 -3.22
C LEU A 19 0.92 -6.88 -4.05
N VAL A 20 -0.21 -7.24 -3.46
CA VAL A 20 -1.52 -7.05 -4.08
C VAL A 20 -2.19 -5.78 -3.57
N ASN A 21 -2.54 -4.91 -4.51
CA ASN A 21 -3.33 -3.71 -4.26
C ASN A 21 -4.77 -3.93 -4.71
N THR A 22 -5.74 -3.75 -3.80
CA THR A 22 -7.16 -3.85 -4.15
C THR A 22 -7.66 -2.55 -4.77
N VAL A 23 -8.09 -2.60 -6.03
CA VAL A 23 -8.42 -1.41 -6.82
C VAL A 23 -9.84 -1.44 -7.37
N ASN A 24 -10.28 -0.32 -7.93
CA ASN A 24 -11.43 -0.26 -8.83
C ASN A 24 -10.97 -0.15 -10.28
N CYS A 25 -11.92 -0.07 -11.22
CA CYS A 25 -11.64 0.04 -12.64
C CYS A 25 -11.68 1.49 -13.17
N TYR A 26 -11.93 2.48 -12.31
CA TYR A 26 -12.17 3.90 -12.68
C TYR A 26 -11.00 4.83 -12.32
N GLY A 27 -9.82 4.30 -12.00
CA GLY A 27 -8.62 5.12 -11.79
C GLY A 27 -8.59 5.86 -10.45
N VAL A 28 -9.46 5.52 -9.50
CA VAL A 28 -9.54 6.20 -8.20
C VAL A 28 -8.80 5.40 -7.12
N MET A 29 -7.86 6.01 -6.42
CA MET A 29 -7.27 5.47 -5.18
C MET A 29 -7.38 6.55 -4.11
N GLY A 30 -8.48 6.55 -3.37
CA GLY A 30 -8.90 7.68 -2.53
C GLY A 30 -9.01 7.40 -1.03
N LYS A 31 -8.97 6.14 -0.61
CA LYS A 31 -9.01 5.74 0.80
C LYS A 31 -8.38 4.36 1.02
N GLY A 32 -8.08 4.06 2.29
CA GLY A 32 -7.61 2.74 2.73
C GLY A 32 -6.35 2.28 2.00
N LEU A 33 -6.23 0.98 1.83
CA LEU A 33 -5.05 0.33 1.25
C LEU A 33 -4.65 0.90 -0.12
N ALA A 34 -5.61 1.12 -1.02
CA ALA A 34 -5.34 1.67 -2.35
C ALA A 34 -4.70 3.07 -2.30
N LEU A 35 -5.14 3.92 -1.35
CA LEU A 35 -4.54 5.24 -1.17
C LEU A 35 -3.08 5.13 -0.66
N GLU A 36 -2.81 4.17 0.23
CA GLU A 36 -1.46 3.89 0.71
C GLU A 36 -0.53 3.46 -0.41
N PHE A 37 -0.97 2.52 -1.26
CA PHE A 37 -0.24 2.12 -2.47
C PHE A 37 0.04 3.30 -3.40
N LYS A 38 -0.91 4.22 -3.55
CA LYS A 38 -0.71 5.43 -4.37
C LYS A 38 0.40 6.33 -3.83
N TYR A 39 0.51 6.50 -2.51
CA TYR A 39 1.55 7.34 -1.93
C TYR A 39 2.92 6.65 -1.93
N ARG A 40 2.96 5.34 -1.66
CA ARG A 40 4.21 4.55 -1.69
C ARG A 40 4.73 4.39 -3.11
N PHE A 41 3.86 4.05 -4.06
CA PHE A 41 4.19 3.73 -5.45
C PHE A 41 3.49 4.69 -6.45
N PRO A 42 3.92 5.96 -6.56
CA PRO A 42 3.24 6.94 -7.41
C PRO A 42 3.32 6.62 -8.91
N GLN A 43 4.40 5.98 -9.37
CA GLN A 43 4.52 5.55 -10.78
C GLN A 43 3.57 4.40 -11.11
N MET A 44 3.43 3.44 -10.21
CA MET A 44 2.38 2.41 -10.30
C MET A 44 0.99 3.03 -10.44
N PHE A 45 0.67 4.06 -9.63
CA PHE A 45 -0.62 4.75 -9.74
C PHE A 45 -0.78 5.45 -11.10
N LYS A 46 0.28 6.08 -11.63
CA LYS A 46 0.24 6.73 -12.95
C LYS A 46 -0.12 5.74 -14.05
N GLU A 47 0.53 4.57 -14.07
CA GLU A 47 0.25 3.51 -15.05
C GLU A 47 -1.14 2.90 -14.88
N TYR A 48 -1.54 2.59 -13.65
CA TYR A 48 -2.90 2.14 -13.31
C TYR A 48 -3.95 3.13 -13.83
N TYR A 49 -3.76 4.42 -13.60
CA TYR A 49 -4.69 5.45 -14.02
C TYR A 49 -4.86 5.48 -15.55
N GLN A 50 -3.77 5.38 -16.31
CA GLN A 50 -3.84 5.31 -17.77
C GLN A 50 -4.58 4.06 -18.25
N LYS A 51 -4.32 2.90 -17.63
CA LYS A 51 -5.03 1.65 -17.94
C LYS A 51 -6.54 1.74 -17.66
N CYS A 52 -6.95 2.39 -16.57
CA CYS A 52 -8.36 2.67 -16.32
C CYS A 52 -8.96 3.62 -17.37
N LYS A 53 -8.23 4.68 -17.76
CA LYS A 53 -8.69 5.67 -18.74
C LYS A 53 -9.03 5.04 -20.10
N VAL A 54 -8.23 4.05 -20.53
CA VAL A 54 -8.47 3.29 -21.77
C VAL A 54 -9.38 2.06 -21.57
N LYS A 55 -10.04 1.94 -20.41
CA LYS A 55 -10.94 0.83 -20.05
C LYS A 55 -10.30 -0.57 -20.15
N PHE A 56 -8.98 -0.65 -19.97
CA PHE A 56 -8.25 -1.93 -19.96
C PHE A 56 -8.62 -2.76 -18.72
N LEU A 57 -8.72 -2.10 -17.56
CA LEU A 57 -9.07 -2.77 -16.31
C LEU A 57 -10.57 -3.00 -16.20
N LYS A 58 -10.93 -4.25 -15.88
CA LYS A 58 -12.27 -4.73 -15.51
C LYS A 58 -12.13 -5.85 -14.49
N PRO A 59 -13.16 -6.20 -13.70
CA PRO A 59 -13.10 -7.39 -12.85
C PRO A 59 -12.63 -8.62 -13.63
N GLY A 60 -11.69 -9.38 -13.05
CA GLY A 60 -11.05 -10.51 -13.71
C GLY A 60 -9.85 -10.19 -14.60
N ILE A 61 -9.49 -8.92 -14.80
CA ILE A 61 -8.25 -8.53 -15.50
C ILE A 61 -7.32 -7.85 -14.52
N LEU A 62 -6.21 -8.51 -14.21
CA LEU A 62 -5.20 -8.02 -13.30
C LEU A 62 -4.15 -7.19 -14.04
N HIS A 63 -3.56 -6.20 -13.35
CA HIS A 63 -2.45 -5.41 -13.87
C HIS A 63 -1.22 -5.55 -12.99
N LEU A 64 -0.16 -6.14 -13.55
CA LEU A 64 1.15 -6.19 -12.95
C LEU A 64 1.97 -4.95 -13.31
N TRP A 65 2.42 -4.23 -12.28
CA TRP A 65 3.43 -3.20 -12.36
C TRP A 65 4.74 -3.71 -11.73
N LYS A 66 5.88 -3.42 -12.35
CA LYS A 66 7.20 -3.86 -11.88
C LYS A 66 8.08 -2.66 -11.56
N SER A 67 8.90 -2.81 -10.53
CA SER A 67 10.04 -1.96 -10.22
C SER A 67 11.16 -2.83 -9.66
N ASP A 68 12.34 -2.23 -9.47
CA ASP A 68 13.51 -2.92 -8.92
C ASP A 68 13.31 -3.29 -7.44
N GLU A 69 12.53 -2.50 -6.70
CA GLU A 69 12.28 -2.73 -5.27
C GLU A 69 11.11 -3.70 -5.01
N LYS A 70 9.98 -3.50 -5.70
CA LYS A 70 8.73 -4.23 -5.42
C LYS A 70 7.86 -4.34 -6.65
N TRP A 71 7.16 -5.46 -6.80
CA TRP A 71 6.12 -5.62 -7.81
C TRP A 71 4.75 -5.41 -7.21
N ILE A 72 3.82 -4.88 -7.99
CA ILE A 72 2.47 -4.55 -7.53
C ILE A 72 1.46 -5.13 -8.51
N ILE A 73 0.60 -6.02 -8.03
CA ILE A 73 -0.56 -6.47 -8.78
C ILE A 73 -1.76 -5.63 -8.34
N ASN A 74 -2.25 -4.79 -9.25
CA ASN A 74 -3.53 -4.13 -9.07
C ASN A 74 -4.64 -5.14 -9.37
N PHE A 75 -5.38 -5.49 -8.33
CA PHE A 75 -6.46 -6.48 -8.34
C PHE A 75 -7.82 -5.79 -8.26
N PRO A 76 -8.60 -5.75 -9.36
CA PRO A 76 -9.90 -5.10 -9.35
C PRO A 76 -10.91 -5.90 -8.49
N THR A 77 -11.09 -5.48 -7.25
CA THR A 77 -12.13 -6.01 -6.34
C THR A 77 -13.44 -5.22 -6.48
N LYS A 78 -13.43 -4.13 -7.24
CA LYS A 78 -14.61 -3.30 -7.50
C LYS A 78 -14.61 -2.90 -8.97
N ASN A 79 -15.80 -2.82 -9.58
CA ASN A 79 -15.92 -2.16 -10.88
C ASN A 79 -15.82 -0.63 -10.67
N HIS A 80 -16.87 -0.01 -10.15
CA HIS A 80 -16.86 1.40 -9.75
C HIS A 80 -16.59 1.55 -8.24
N TRP A 81 -15.85 2.59 -7.83
CA TRP A 81 -15.45 2.78 -6.43
C TRP A 81 -16.63 3.04 -5.45
N LYS A 82 -17.76 3.53 -5.97
CA LYS A 82 -19.00 3.81 -5.20
C LYS A 82 -19.78 2.56 -4.75
N TYR A 83 -19.74 1.47 -5.53
CA TYR A 83 -20.55 0.26 -5.26
C TYR A 83 -19.75 -0.76 -4.43
N PRO A 84 -20.37 -1.74 -3.75
CA PRO A 84 -19.63 -2.77 -3.01
C PRO A 84 -18.79 -3.69 -3.94
N SER A 85 -17.93 -4.49 -3.32
CA SER A 85 -17.25 -5.62 -3.97
C SER A 85 -18.24 -6.76 -4.22
N LYS A 86 -17.84 -7.72 -5.06
CA LYS A 86 -18.60 -8.96 -5.29
C LYS A 86 -17.65 -10.14 -5.20
N ILE A 87 -18.14 -11.25 -4.65
CA ILE A 87 -17.42 -12.53 -4.60
C ILE A 87 -16.94 -12.95 -6.00
N GLU A 88 -17.80 -12.77 -7.01
CA GLU A 88 -17.47 -13.03 -8.42
C GLU A 88 -16.20 -12.29 -8.89
N TYR A 89 -16.00 -11.04 -8.46
CA TYR A 89 -14.82 -10.26 -8.85
C TYR A 89 -13.54 -10.84 -8.25
N ILE A 90 -13.63 -11.39 -7.03
CA ILE A 90 -12.51 -12.04 -6.34
C ILE A 90 -12.16 -13.35 -7.05
N GLU A 91 -13.16 -14.17 -7.34
CA GLU A 91 -12.98 -15.44 -8.04
C GLU A 91 -12.38 -15.25 -9.44
N LEU A 92 -12.92 -14.31 -10.24
CA LEU A 92 -12.38 -14.00 -11.56
C LEU A 92 -10.93 -13.53 -11.50
N GLY A 93 -10.59 -12.66 -10.54
CA GLY A 93 -9.22 -12.16 -10.38
C GLY A 93 -8.24 -13.24 -9.92
N LEU A 94 -8.64 -14.13 -9.01
CA LEU A 94 -7.81 -15.25 -8.56
C LEU A 94 -7.60 -16.27 -9.67
N LYS A 95 -8.63 -16.60 -10.45
CA LYS A 95 -8.50 -17.43 -11.64
C LYS A 95 -7.48 -16.84 -12.61
N TYR A 96 -7.59 -15.55 -12.91
CA TYR A 96 -6.63 -14.85 -13.77
C TYR A 96 -5.21 -14.91 -13.21
N PHE A 97 -5.04 -14.75 -11.90
CA PHE A 97 -3.73 -14.86 -11.25
C PHE A 97 -3.14 -16.27 -11.41
N THR A 98 -3.91 -17.31 -11.09
CA THR A 98 -3.51 -18.73 -11.22
C THR A 98 -3.04 -19.07 -12.64
N GLU A 99 -3.69 -18.52 -13.66
CA GLU A 99 -3.35 -18.76 -15.07
C GLU A 99 -2.09 -18.00 -15.55
N ASN A 100 -1.62 -16.98 -14.81
CA ASN A 100 -0.60 -16.04 -15.29
C ASN A 100 0.63 -15.86 -14.39
N TYR A 101 0.59 -16.23 -13.10
CA TYR A 101 1.67 -15.92 -12.14
C TYR A 101 3.05 -16.42 -12.58
N THR A 102 3.13 -17.62 -13.16
CA THR A 102 4.37 -18.21 -13.68
C THR A 102 4.94 -17.40 -14.84
N LYS A 103 4.09 -17.05 -15.83
CA LYS A 103 4.46 -16.22 -16.99
C LYS A 103 4.91 -14.83 -16.56
N TRP A 104 4.32 -14.31 -15.49
CA TRP A 104 4.71 -13.04 -14.90
C TRP A 104 6.02 -13.08 -14.12
N GLY A 105 6.46 -14.28 -13.74
CA GLY A 105 7.66 -14.51 -12.94
C GLY A 105 7.45 -14.21 -11.45
N VAL A 106 6.21 -14.27 -10.96
CA VAL A 106 5.89 -14.04 -9.54
C VAL A 106 6.33 -15.25 -8.73
N LYS A 107 7.30 -15.04 -7.83
CA LYS A 107 7.87 -16.10 -6.96
C LYS A 107 7.39 -16.03 -5.51
N SER A 108 7.01 -14.84 -5.05
CA SER A 108 6.40 -14.65 -3.74
C SER A 108 5.43 -13.48 -3.77
N ILE A 109 4.30 -13.60 -3.07
CA ILE A 109 3.20 -12.65 -3.14
C ILE A 109 2.49 -12.48 -1.80
N ALA A 110 2.23 -11.22 -1.43
CA ALA A 110 1.38 -10.89 -0.30
C ALA A 110 0.02 -10.36 -0.76
N PHE A 111 -1.04 -11.02 -0.31
CA PHE A 111 -2.42 -10.61 -0.52
C PHE A 111 -2.95 -9.91 0.74
N PRO A 112 -3.72 -8.81 0.61
CA PRO A 112 -4.61 -8.37 1.68
C PRO A 112 -5.89 -9.20 1.65
N GLU A 113 -6.75 -9.03 2.65
CA GLU A 113 -8.14 -9.48 2.57
C GLU A 113 -8.87 -8.85 1.36
N LEU A 114 -9.20 -9.65 0.36
CA LEU A 114 -9.71 -9.17 -0.92
C LEU A 114 -11.18 -8.75 -0.81
N GLY A 115 -11.46 -7.45 -0.98
CA GLY A 115 -12.83 -6.96 -1.11
C GLY A 115 -13.65 -6.98 0.18
N THR A 116 -13.03 -7.21 1.34
CA THR A 116 -13.64 -7.06 2.69
C THR A 116 -13.85 -5.58 2.98
N ASN A 117 -13.38 -5.00 4.09
CA ASN A 117 -13.27 -3.55 4.36
C ASN A 117 -14.16 -2.61 3.51
N ALA A 118 -13.58 -1.85 2.56
CA ALA A 118 -14.31 -0.90 1.71
C ALA A 118 -15.20 -1.54 0.61
N GLY A 119 -15.14 -2.86 0.47
CA GLY A 119 -15.94 -3.67 -0.43
C GLY A 119 -17.13 -4.38 0.24
N GLY A 120 -17.10 -4.55 1.57
CA GLY A 120 -18.19 -5.11 2.37
C GLY A 120 -18.31 -6.64 2.35
N LEU A 121 -17.38 -7.39 1.74
CA LEU A 121 -17.42 -8.85 1.80
C LEU A 121 -17.02 -9.38 3.18
N LYS A 122 -17.57 -10.52 3.58
CA LYS A 122 -17.17 -11.23 4.79
C LYS A 122 -15.86 -11.98 4.53
N TRP A 123 -14.92 -11.88 5.46
CA TRP A 123 -13.62 -12.54 5.32
C TRP A 123 -13.77 -14.05 5.12
N GLU A 124 -14.63 -14.73 5.89
CA GLU A 124 -14.82 -16.19 5.77
C GLU A 124 -15.24 -16.66 4.37
N ASP A 125 -16.04 -15.87 3.66
CA ASP A 125 -16.45 -16.20 2.29
C ASP A 125 -15.31 -15.95 1.30
N VAL A 126 -14.56 -14.86 1.49
CA VAL A 126 -13.38 -14.53 0.68
C VAL A 126 -12.27 -15.56 0.89
N LYS A 127 -12.03 -15.98 2.14
CA LYS A 127 -11.02 -16.96 2.53
C LYS A 127 -11.22 -18.27 1.79
N LYS A 128 -12.43 -18.82 1.79
CA LYS A 128 -12.76 -20.06 1.06
C LYS A 128 -12.35 -19.99 -0.41
N ILE A 129 -12.60 -18.86 -1.06
CA ILE A 129 -12.28 -18.67 -2.48
C ILE A 129 -10.79 -18.46 -2.67
N MET A 130 -10.14 -17.66 -1.83
CA MET A 130 -8.69 -17.48 -1.88
C MET A 130 -7.98 -18.83 -1.76
N TYR A 131 -8.31 -19.64 -0.75
CA TYR A 131 -7.70 -20.95 -0.55
C TYR A 131 -7.98 -21.90 -1.71
N LYS A 132 -9.23 -21.95 -2.21
CA LYS A 132 -9.60 -22.73 -3.41
C LYS A 132 -8.63 -22.51 -4.57
N TYR A 133 -8.19 -21.28 -4.85
CA TYR A 133 -7.29 -20.98 -5.97
C TYR A 133 -5.81 -20.99 -5.61
N LEU A 134 -5.44 -20.51 -4.43
CA LEU A 134 -4.05 -20.30 -4.03
C LEU A 134 -3.36 -21.61 -3.59
N GLU A 135 -4.10 -22.56 -3.02
CA GLU A 135 -3.56 -23.89 -2.64
C GLU A 135 -3.24 -24.78 -3.86
N GLN A 136 -3.64 -24.38 -5.06
CA GLN A 136 -3.31 -25.12 -6.29
C GLN A 136 -1.97 -24.68 -6.90
N LEU A 137 -1.40 -23.56 -6.43
CA LEU A 137 -0.20 -22.97 -7.02
C LEU A 137 1.05 -23.74 -6.61
N LYS A 138 2.07 -23.74 -7.46
CA LYS A 138 3.33 -24.45 -7.21
C LYS A 138 4.50 -23.47 -7.25
N ASN A 139 5.50 -23.70 -6.40
CA ASN A 139 6.74 -22.93 -6.37
C ASN A 139 6.53 -21.42 -6.14
N ILE A 140 5.59 -21.07 -5.26
CA ILE A 140 5.30 -19.70 -4.86
C ILE A 140 5.08 -19.62 -3.35
N GLU A 141 5.67 -18.61 -2.71
CA GLU A 141 5.39 -18.25 -1.32
C GLU A 141 4.22 -17.28 -1.27
N ILE A 142 3.26 -17.51 -0.37
CA ILE A 142 2.03 -16.73 -0.31
C ILE A 142 1.82 -16.25 1.12
N GLU A 143 1.69 -14.96 1.29
CA GLU A 143 1.28 -14.34 2.55
C GLU A 143 -0.13 -13.75 2.40
N ILE A 144 -0.97 -13.91 3.41
CA ILE A 144 -2.29 -13.27 3.51
C ILE A 144 -2.26 -12.35 4.73
N TYR A 145 -2.44 -11.06 4.51
CA TYR A 145 -2.40 -10.04 5.56
C TYR A 145 -3.79 -9.66 6.06
N HIS A 146 -3.97 -9.81 7.36
CA HIS A 146 -5.01 -9.16 8.14
C HIS A 146 -4.44 -7.87 8.70
N TYR A 147 -5.01 -6.73 8.30
CA TYR A 147 -4.47 -5.43 8.70
C TYR A 147 -4.56 -5.25 10.22
N SER A 148 -3.41 -5.01 10.87
CA SER A 148 -3.35 -4.65 12.28
C SER A 148 -2.93 -3.17 12.42
N PRO A 149 -3.74 -2.32 13.09
CA PRO A 149 -3.40 -0.91 13.32
C PRO A 149 -2.10 -0.71 14.10
N ASP A 150 -1.78 -1.63 15.02
CA ASP A 150 -0.60 -1.55 15.89
C ASP A 150 0.61 -2.30 15.30
N SER A 151 0.59 -2.55 13.99
CA SER A 151 1.71 -3.21 13.32
C SER A 151 2.78 -2.22 12.89
N LYS A 152 4.01 -2.73 12.81
CA LYS A 152 5.17 -1.98 12.35
C LYS A 152 4.94 -1.35 10.98
N ASP A 153 5.44 -0.13 10.79
CA ASP A 153 5.58 0.52 9.49
C ASP A 153 7.00 1.10 9.38
N SER A 154 7.89 0.35 8.73
CA SER A 154 9.30 0.72 8.61
C SER A 154 9.50 2.05 7.87
N LEU A 155 8.54 2.47 7.03
CA LEU A 155 8.59 3.80 6.39
C LEU A 155 8.30 4.93 7.37
N PHE A 156 7.40 4.69 8.35
CA PHE A 156 7.17 5.65 9.43
C PHE A 156 8.39 5.74 10.35
N GLU A 157 8.98 4.61 10.73
CA GLU A 157 10.20 4.61 11.56
C GLU A 157 11.34 5.40 10.91
N LYS A 158 11.57 5.16 9.61
CA LYS A 158 12.55 5.92 8.82
C LYS A 158 12.20 7.42 8.82
N PHE A 159 10.93 7.75 8.56
CA PHE A 159 10.47 9.14 8.57
C PHE A 159 10.72 9.81 9.92
N TYR A 160 10.27 9.19 11.01
CA TYR A 160 10.40 9.71 12.37
C TYR A 160 11.85 9.98 12.74
N LYS A 161 12.76 9.01 12.51
CA LYS A 161 14.20 9.17 12.77
C LYS A 161 14.79 10.40 12.08
N ASN A 162 14.35 10.69 10.86
CA ASN A 162 14.85 11.82 10.08
C ASN A 162 14.28 13.17 10.52
N VAL A 163 13.13 13.21 11.20
CA VAL A 163 12.44 14.47 11.53
C VAL A 163 12.31 14.74 13.03
N VAL A 164 12.69 13.79 13.89
CA VAL A 164 12.55 13.94 15.35
C VAL A 164 13.37 15.10 15.90
N GLN A 165 14.51 15.42 15.27
CA GLN A 165 15.37 16.56 15.61
C GLN A 165 15.15 17.78 14.71
N PHE A 166 14.14 17.78 13.83
CA PHE A 166 13.85 18.93 12.98
C PHE A 166 13.33 20.10 13.82
N GLU A 167 13.89 21.27 13.56
CA GLU A 167 13.29 22.53 13.94
C GLU A 167 12.21 22.95 12.93
N LEU A 168 11.42 23.95 13.29
CA LEU A 168 10.24 24.33 12.51
C LEU A 168 10.56 24.66 11.03
N GLU A 169 11.70 25.29 10.78
CA GLU A 169 12.13 25.70 9.44
C GLU A 169 12.61 24.50 8.60
N ASP A 170 13.10 23.42 9.22
CA ASP A 170 13.55 22.21 8.51
C ASP A 170 12.40 21.51 7.79
N TYR A 171 11.20 21.49 8.40
CA TYR A 171 10.00 20.97 7.74
C TYR A 171 9.64 21.76 6.47
N LYS A 172 9.92 23.07 6.46
CA LYS A 172 9.70 23.91 5.29
C LYS A 172 10.79 23.68 4.25
N ASN A 173 12.05 23.69 4.65
CA ASN A 173 13.19 23.60 3.73
C ASN A 173 13.36 22.20 3.12
N ASN A 174 13.18 21.14 3.92
CA ASN A 174 13.46 19.77 3.50
C ASN A 174 12.22 19.03 2.97
N ILE A 175 11.03 19.32 3.51
CA ILE A 175 9.78 18.66 3.10
C ILE A 175 8.93 19.58 2.21
N GLY A 176 9.14 20.91 2.27
CA GLY A 176 8.35 21.87 1.50
C GLY A 176 6.98 22.17 2.11
N LEU A 177 6.81 22.01 3.42
CA LEU A 177 5.57 22.35 4.12
C LEU A 177 5.49 23.86 4.42
N ASN A 178 4.29 24.43 4.42
CA ASN A 178 4.12 25.80 4.90
C ASN A 178 4.15 25.85 6.44
N MET A 179 4.35 27.03 7.03
CA MET A 179 4.49 27.19 8.49
C MET A 179 3.37 26.54 9.31
N LYS A 180 2.12 26.63 8.86
CA LYS A 180 0.98 26.03 9.56
C LYS A 180 1.03 24.50 9.52
N GLN A 181 1.47 23.93 8.40
CA GLN A 181 1.64 22.49 8.22
C GLN A 181 2.85 21.97 9.00
N SER A 182 3.97 22.71 8.96
CA SER A 182 5.19 22.40 9.70
C SER A 182 4.92 22.34 11.21
N LYS A 183 4.26 23.36 11.78
CA LYS A 183 3.92 23.38 13.22
C LYS A 183 3.11 22.15 13.63
N LYS A 184 2.11 21.78 12.83
CA LYS A 184 1.24 20.63 13.10
C LYS A 184 1.97 19.31 13.05
N LEU A 185 2.82 19.12 12.04
CA LEU A 185 3.59 17.90 11.91
C LEU A 185 4.63 17.80 13.03
N MET A 186 5.34 18.88 13.33
CA MET A 186 6.28 18.94 14.44
C MET A 186 5.62 18.64 15.79
N GLU A 187 4.44 19.22 16.06
CA GLU A 187 3.65 18.93 17.27
C GLU A 187 3.27 17.44 17.35
N TYR A 188 2.84 16.83 16.24
CA TYR A 188 2.58 15.39 16.21
C TYR A 188 3.85 14.59 16.53
N ILE A 189 4.98 14.88 15.86
CA ILE A 189 6.24 14.16 16.02
C ILE A 189 6.76 14.24 17.46
N LYS A 190 6.65 15.40 18.11
CA LYS A 190 7.05 15.59 19.51
C LYS A 190 6.20 14.77 20.51
N ASN A 191 4.99 14.39 20.13
CA ASN A 191 4.05 13.64 20.96
C ASN A 191 3.94 12.15 20.57
N VAL A 192 4.77 11.66 19.64
CA VAL A 192 4.82 10.25 19.28
C VAL A 192 5.31 9.43 20.47
N ASP A 193 4.57 8.36 20.79
CA ASP A 193 4.93 7.40 21.83
C ASP A 193 5.80 6.30 21.21
N ILE A 194 7.13 6.43 21.33
CA ILE A 194 8.10 5.50 20.72
C ILE A 194 8.01 4.06 21.25
N SER A 195 7.26 3.82 22.34
CA SER A 195 7.00 2.46 22.83
C SER A 195 5.94 1.72 22.01
N LYS A 196 5.23 2.44 21.14
CA LYS A 196 4.16 1.91 20.28
C LYS A 196 4.56 1.95 18.81
N ASN A 197 3.97 1.06 18.05
CA ASN A 197 4.05 1.13 16.59
C ASN A 197 3.18 2.27 16.08
N HIS A 198 3.71 2.96 15.08
CA HIS A 198 3.05 4.07 14.41
C HIS A 198 3.17 3.89 12.90
N SER A 199 2.19 4.41 12.17
CA SER A 199 2.06 4.19 10.73
C SER A 199 2.01 5.48 9.91
N MET A 200 2.46 5.40 8.66
CA MET A 200 2.30 6.51 7.71
C MET A 200 0.82 6.83 7.45
N LEU A 201 -0.08 5.87 7.66
CA LEU A 201 -1.52 6.05 7.54
C LEU A 201 -2.09 7.01 8.60
N GLU A 202 -1.52 7.06 9.81
CA GLU A 202 -1.90 8.02 10.85
C GLU A 202 -1.64 9.46 10.41
N LEU A 203 -0.50 9.71 9.75
CA LEU A 203 -0.15 11.04 9.24
C LEU A 203 -1.21 11.57 8.27
N GLN A 204 -1.87 10.68 7.52
CA GLN A 204 -2.97 11.05 6.60
C GLN A 204 -4.21 11.56 7.32
N LYS A 205 -4.39 11.19 8.59
CA LYS A 205 -5.54 11.57 9.43
C LYS A 205 -5.30 12.90 10.16
N LEU A 206 -4.08 13.43 10.14
CA LEU A 206 -3.74 14.68 10.83
C LEU A 206 -4.49 15.88 10.23
N LYS A 207 -5.40 16.46 11.03
CA LYS A 207 -6.19 17.63 10.63
C LYS A 207 -5.27 18.79 10.24
N GLY A 208 -5.37 19.23 8.99
CA GLY A 208 -4.61 20.36 8.45
C GLY A 208 -3.46 19.97 7.53
N LEU A 209 -3.08 18.69 7.48
CA LEU A 209 -2.27 18.15 6.39
C LEU A 209 -3.20 17.69 5.28
N ARG A 210 -3.11 18.35 4.12
CA ARG A 210 -3.92 17.99 2.94
C ARG A 210 -3.15 17.02 2.05
N LYS A 211 -3.82 16.47 1.05
CA LYS A 211 -3.23 15.54 0.06
C LYS A 211 -1.84 15.95 -0.44
N ASN A 212 -1.63 17.22 -0.81
CA ASN A 212 -0.32 17.67 -1.30
C ASN A 212 0.77 17.66 -0.21
N SER A 213 0.42 17.95 1.05
CA SER A 213 1.33 17.82 2.19
C SER A 213 1.70 16.36 2.44
N ILE A 214 0.72 15.46 2.37
CA ILE A 214 0.96 14.01 2.52
C ILE A 214 1.89 13.51 1.41
N VAL A 215 1.67 13.90 0.15
CA VAL A 215 2.59 13.54 -0.96
C VAL A 215 4.02 14.00 -0.67
N LYS A 216 4.21 15.22 -0.17
CA LYS A 216 5.53 15.75 0.19
C LYS A 216 6.19 14.91 1.29
N ILE A 217 5.45 14.57 2.34
CA ILE A 217 5.92 13.72 3.44
C ILE A 217 6.36 12.35 2.91
N TYR A 218 5.54 11.65 2.15
CA TYR A 218 5.90 10.34 1.58
C TYR A 218 7.12 10.40 0.65
N ASN A 219 7.21 11.45 -0.17
CA ASN A 219 8.37 11.62 -1.04
C ASN A 219 9.65 11.85 -0.23
N PHE A 220 9.58 12.63 0.85
CA PHE A 220 10.69 12.81 1.78
C PHE A 220 11.05 11.48 2.44
N SER A 221 10.09 10.75 3.03
CA SER A 221 10.35 9.48 3.73
C SER A 221 11.04 8.43 2.85
N LYS A 222 10.67 8.36 1.57
CA LYS A 222 11.26 7.40 0.62
C LYS A 222 12.65 7.82 0.17
N ASN A 223 12.81 9.08 -0.23
CA ASN A 223 14.02 9.58 -0.91
C ASN A 223 15.10 10.09 0.05
N PHE A 224 14.85 10.13 1.35
CA PHE A 224 15.87 10.51 2.32
C PHE A 224 16.95 9.42 2.39
N ASN A 225 18.14 9.74 1.89
CA ASN A 225 19.36 8.95 2.06
C ASN A 225 20.21 9.62 3.13
N GLU A 226 20.64 8.84 4.13
CA GLU A 226 21.49 9.28 5.25
C GLU A 226 22.79 9.97 4.77
N GLU A 227 23.30 9.60 3.59
CA GLU A 227 24.49 10.21 2.97
C GLU A 227 24.39 11.72 2.74
N LYS A 228 23.18 12.29 2.59
CA LYS A 228 23.02 13.76 2.43
C LYS A 228 23.33 14.53 3.71
N GLN A 229 23.34 13.88 4.88
CA GLN A 229 23.63 14.52 6.15
C GLN A 229 25.15 14.62 6.42
N GLN A 230 25.97 13.71 5.88
CA GLN A 230 27.44 13.77 6.01
C GLN A 230 28.11 14.83 5.13
N ARG A 231 27.38 15.46 4.20
CA ARG A 231 27.90 16.58 3.39
C ARG A 231 27.55 17.97 3.94
N LEU A 232 26.91 18.03 5.10
CA LEU A 232 26.48 19.26 5.77
C LEU A 232 27.14 19.46 7.15
N PHE A 233 28.12 18.61 7.50
CA PHE A 233 29.01 18.77 8.65
C PHE A 233 30.46 18.72 8.18
#